data_AF-A0A830FKD7-F1
#
_entry.id   AF-A0A830FKD7-F1
#
_cell.length_a   1.000
_cell.length_b   1.000
_cell.length_c   1.000
_cell.angle_alpha   90.00
_cell.angle_beta   90.00
_cell.angle_gamma   90.00
#
_symmetry.space_group_name_H-M   'P 1'
#
loop_
_entity.id
_entity.type
_entity.pdbx_description
1 polymer ?
#
loop_
_entity_poly.entity_id
_entity_poly.type
_entity_poly.pdbx_seq_one_letter_code
_entity_poly.pdbx_strand_id
1 'polypeptide(L)'
;MTDASWTVGGIVTDGLVGSTPVVSPGGTRSLTFHFHEFLTDAVDDYRVRYQDLREYIEWTAGDPVRTWVSDGGDPSYRERVPAGASFDTFVVAVDPGADVEAEGFWGVVTGGSDDSRPPASERTLSLDVFVLAPLDEYADDEAVETAFKTEVM
;
A
#
# COMPACT_ATOMS: atom_id res chain seq x y z
N MET A 1 17.58 -13.07 -10.49
CA MET A 1 17.06 -11.70 -10.35
C MET A 1 16.94 -11.51 -8.86
N THR A 2 17.59 -10.50 -8.31
CA THR A 2 17.38 -10.12 -6.91
C THR A 2 16.02 -9.48 -6.86
N ASP A 3 15.07 -10.07 -6.14
CA ASP A 3 13.77 -9.45 -5.98
C ASP A 3 13.95 -8.16 -5.17
N ALA A 4 13.48 -7.06 -5.74
CA ALA A 4 13.58 -5.72 -5.18
C ALA A 4 12.66 -5.61 -3.97
N SER A 5 13.18 -5.42 -2.76
CA SER A 5 12.33 -5.23 -1.56
C SER A 5 11.56 -3.90 -1.61
N TRP A 6 10.34 -3.90 -1.11
CA TRP A 6 9.52 -2.70 -0.91
C TRP A 6 8.86 -2.75 0.47
N THR A 7 8.66 -1.59 1.09
CA THR A 7 7.91 -1.49 2.35
C THR A 7 6.57 -0.80 2.10
N VAL A 8 5.47 -1.40 2.54
CA VAL A 8 4.11 -0.84 2.43
C VAL A 8 3.50 -0.73 3.81
N GLY A 9 3.26 0.49 4.29
CA GLY A 9 2.69 0.70 5.63
C GLY A 9 3.52 0.05 6.74
N GLY A 10 4.85 0.02 6.57
CA GLY A 10 5.78 -0.66 7.48
C GLY A 10 5.96 -2.17 7.23
N ILE A 11 5.20 -2.78 6.32
CA ILE A 11 5.28 -4.20 5.99
C ILE A 11 6.32 -4.41 4.88
N VAL A 12 7.39 -5.16 5.18
CA VAL A 12 8.39 -5.53 4.18
C VAL A 12 7.82 -6.59 3.24
N THR A 13 7.85 -6.32 1.94
CA THR A 13 7.41 -7.21 0.86
C THR A 13 8.61 -7.71 0.07
N ASP A 14 8.55 -8.96 -0.39
CA ASP A 14 9.69 -9.65 -1.02
C ASP A 14 9.84 -9.30 -2.51
N GLY A 15 9.17 -8.26 -3.01
CA GLY A 15 9.20 -7.91 -4.43
C GLY A 15 7.98 -7.14 -4.89
N LEU A 16 8.15 -5.95 -5.48
CA LEU A 16 7.15 -5.39 -6.39
C LEU A 16 7.38 -5.99 -7.79
N VAL A 17 6.36 -6.64 -8.36
CA VAL A 17 6.42 -7.14 -9.74
C VAL A 17 5.83 -6.13 -10.70
N GLY A 18 6.69 -5.54 -11.51
CA GLY A 18 6.29 -4.63 -12.58
C GLY A 18 7.29 -3.51 -12.81
N SER A 19 6.86 -2.50 -13.56
CA SER A 19 7.61 -1.25 -13.68
C SER A 19 7.47 -0.45 -12.38
N THR A 20 8.56 0.19 -11.95
CA THR A 20 8.54 1.21 -10.90
C THR A 20 7.34 2.15 -11.11
N PRO A 21 6.44 2.29 -10.11
CA PRO A 21 5.29 3.15 -10.25
C PRO A 21 5.78 4.60 -10.41
N VAL A 22 5.34 5.26 -11.50
CA VAL A 22 5.55 6.70 -11.64
C VAL A 22 4.64 7.39 -10.63
N VAL A 23 5.25 8.11 -9.70
CA VAL A 23 4.58 8.95 -8.71
C VAL A 23 3.88 10.08 -9.45
N SER A 24 2.54 10.02 -9.46
CA SER A 24 1.70 11.07 -10.02
C SER A 24 0.51 11.21 -9.08
N PRO A 25 0.50 12.23 -8.21
CA PRO A 25 -0.63 12.53 -7.33
C PRO A 25 -1.96 12.49 -8.09
N GLY A 26 -2.98 11.91 -7.46
CA GLY A 26 -4.31 11.74 -8.06
C GLY A 26 -4.48 10.53 -8.98
N GLY A 27 -3.43 9.72 -9.17
CA GLY A 27 -3.50 8.47 -9.93
C GLY A 27 -3.58 7.23 -9.04
N THR A 28 -4.31 6.19 -9.47
CA THR A 28 -4.25 4.86 -8.85
C THR A 28 -3.15 4.01 -9.46
N ARG A 29 -2.47 3.22 -8.65
CA ARG A 29 -1.44 2.24 -9.03
C ARG A 29 -1.79 0.88 -8.44
N SER A 30 -1.70 -0.15 -9.27
CA SER A 30 -1.82 -1.53 -8.80
C SER A 30 -0.41 -2.06 -8.55
N LEU A 31 -0.14 -2.46 -7.31
CA LEU A 31 1.16 -2.92 -6.84
C LEU A 31 1.06 -4.41 -6.52
N THR A 32 1.79 -5.26 -7.24
CA THR A 32 1.79 -6.71 -7.02
C THR A 32 2.99 -7.12 -6.19
N PHE A 33 2.73 -7.77 -5.06
CA PHE A 33 3.70 -8.26 -4.09
C PHE A 33 3.76 -9.78 -4.07
N HIS A 34 4.96 -10.33 -4.01
CA HIS A 34 5.17 -11.73 -3.67
C HIS A 34 5.68 -11.88 -2.23
N PHE A 35 5.28 -12.99 -1.61
CA PHE A 35 5.80 -13.41 -0.32
C PHE A 35 6.30 -14.84 -0.44
N HIS A 36 7.56 -15.05 -0.08
CA HIS A 36 8.23 -16.34 -0.17
C HIS A 36 8.82 -16.75 1.18
N GLU A 37 8.73 -18.05 1.48
CA GLU A 37 9.23 -18.64 2.73
C GLU A 37 10.74 -18.50 2.95
N PHE A 38 11.53 -18.20 1.90
CA PHE A 38 12.99 -18.34 1.91
C PHE A 38 13.78 -17.04 1.69
N LEU A 39 13.13 -15.88 1.56
CA LEU A 39 13.81 -14.65 1.13
C LEU A 39 14.23 -13.69 2.25
N THR A 40 13.83 -13.91 3.50
CA THR A 40 14.10 -12.93 4.56
C THR A 40 14.78 -13.52 5.79
N ASP A 41 15.88 -12.89 6.23
CA ASP A 41 16.41 -12.95 7.61
C ASP A 41 15.50 -12.19 8.61
N ALA A 42 14.31 -11.76 8.18
CA ALA A 42 13.37 -10.99 8.97
C ALA A 42 12.81 -11.80 10.15
N VAL A 43 12.63 -11.11 11.28
CA VAL A 43 12.19 -11.67 12.56
C VAL A 43 10.74 -12.20 12.51
N ASP A 44 9.95 -11.77 11.51
CA ASP A 44 8.53 -12.12 11.34
C ASP A 44 8.28 -13.10 10.17
N ASP A 45 7.46 -14.12 10.43
CA ASP A 45 7.03 -15.14 9.45
C ASP A 45 6.39 -14.46 8.22
N TYR A 46 6.81 -14.84 7.00
CA TYR A 46 6.26 -14.33 5.73
C TYR A 46 4.71 -14.41 5.68
N ARG A 47 4.11 -15.35 6.42
CA ARG A 47 2.66 -15.49 6.55
C ARG A 47 2.02 -14.34 7.32
N VAL A 48 2.70 -13.79 8.32
CA VAL A 48 2.23 -12.62 9.08
C VAL A 48 2.22 -11.41 8.15
N ARG A 49 3.34 -11.13 7.48
CA ARG A 49 3.46 -10.03 6.50
C ARG A 49 2.39 -10.11 5.39
N TYR A 50 2.16 -11.30 4.87
CA TYR A 50 1.07 -11.55 3.91
C TYR A 50 -0.32 -11.33 4.52
N GLN A 51 -0.57 -11.78 5.76
CA GLN A 51 -1.86 -11.58 6.43
C GLN A 51 -2.14 -10.11 6.71
N ASP A 52 -1.15 -9.36 7.19
CA ASP A 52 -1.29 -7.93 7.48
C ASP A 52 -1.64 -7.15 6.21
N LEU A 53 -0.94 -7.42 5.11
CA LEU A 53 -1.21 -6.74 3.84
C LEU A 53 -2.55 -7.18 3.22
N ARG A 54 -2.92 -8.45 3.37
CA ARG A 54 -4.22 -8.97 2.93
C ARG A 54 -5.38 -8.33 3.68
N GLU A 55 -5.21 -7.97 4.95
CA GLU A 55 -6.27 -7.38 5.75
C GLU A 55 -6.76 -6.04 5.14
N TYR A 56 -5.87 -5.23 4.58
CA TYR A 56 -6.27 -4.03 3.82
C TYR A 56 -7.26 -4.39 2.70
N ILE A 57 -6.95 -5.43 1.92
CA ILE A 57 -7.79 -5.90 0.82
C ILE A 57 -9.15 -6.36 1.35
N GLU A 58 -9.18 -7.15 2.42
CA GLU A 58 -10.42 -7.64 3.01
C GLU A 58 -11.36 -6.52 3.43
N TRP A 59 -10.82 -5.45 4.03
CA TRP A 59 -11.63 -4.32 4.46
C TRP A 59 -12.04 -3.37 3.33
N THR A 60 -11.32 -3.35 2.19
CA THR A 60 -11.70 -2.51 1.03
C THR A 60 -13.01 -2.96 0.33
N ALA A 61 -13.45 -4.20 0.52
CA ALA A 61 -14.65 -4.75 -0.14
C ALA A 61 -15.96 -3.99 0.19
N GLY A 62 -15.97 -3.15 1.22
CA GLY A 62 -17.12 -2.35 1.65
C GLY A 62 -17.18 -0.91 1.14
N ASP A 63 -16.32 -0.50 0.18
CA ASP A 63 -16.11 0.90 -0.21
C ASP A 63 -15.80 1.81 1.00
N PRO A 64 -14.88 1.41 1.92
CA PRO A 64 -14.54 2.23 3.08
C PRO A 64 -13.76 3.48 2.68
N VAL A 65 -13.10 3.48 1.52
CA VAL A 65 -12.24 4.55 1.04
C VAL A 65 -12.80 5.12 -0.25
N ARG A 66 -12.92 6.45 -0.31
CA ARG A 66 -13.28 7.20 -1.52
C ARG A 66 -12.20 8.21 -1.82
N THR A 67 -11.84 8.31 -3.09
CA THR A 67 -10.81 9.22 -3.56
C THR A 67 -11.36 10.10 -4.69
N TRP A 68 -10.83 11.30 -4.80
CA TRP A 68 -11.11 12.21 -5.90
C TRP A 68 -9.93 13.15 -6.11
N VAL A 69 -9.96 13.84 -7.23
CA VAL A 69 -9.03 14.92 -7.55
C VAL A 69 -9.85 16.19 -7.68
N SER A 70 -9.43 17.25 -6.99
CA SER A 70 -10.07 18.56 -7.07
C SER A 70 -9.93 19.15 -8.49
N ASP A 71 -10.72 20.18 -8.81
CA ASP A 71 -10.56 20.91 -10.08
C ASP A 71 -9.15 21.55 -10.22
N GLY A 72 -8.42 21.71 -9.12
CA GLY A 72 -7.04 22.20 -9.07
C GLY A 72 -5.97 21.14 -9.33
N GLY A 73 -6.36 19.85 -9.40
CA GLY A 73 -5.44 18.73 -9.54
C GLY A 73 -4.98 18.13 -8.21
N ASP A 74 -5.48 18.62 -7.08
CA ASP A 74 -5.08 18.14 -5.75
C ASP A 74 -5.84 16.84 -5.41
N PRO A 75 -5.13 15.75 -5.07
CA PRO A 75 -5.79 14.56 -4.59
C PRO A 75 -6.48 14.82 -3.25
N SER A 76 -7.53 14.07 -2.97
CA SER A 76 -8.17 14.05 -1.66
C SER A 76 -8.81 12.68 -1.45
N TYR A 77 -8.97 12.31 -0.19
CA TYR A 77 -9.64 11.07 0.15
C TYR A 77 -10.53 11.22 1.37
N ARG A 78 -11.41 10.24 1.51
CA ARG A 78 -12.19 9.99 2.71
C ARG A 78 -12.11 8.51 3.00
N GLU A 79 -12.02 8.17 4.27
CA GLU A 79 -12.07 6.78 4.70
C GLU A 79 -13.01 6.55 5.87
N ARG A 80 -13.34 5.29 6.09
CA ARG A 80 -13.97 4.77 7.30
C ARG A 80 -13.28 3.47 7.67
N VAL A 81 -12.41 3.53 8.67
CA VAL A 81 -11.72 2.37 9.20
C VAL A 81 -12.69 1.52 10.03
N PRO A 82 -12.87 0.23 9.70
CA PRO A 82 -13.75 -0.67 10.45
C PRO A 82 -13.28 -0.87 11.90
N ALA A 83 -14.22 -0.99 12.85
CA ALA A 83 -13.93 -1.12 14.30
C ALA A 83 -13.23 -2.43 14.72
N GLY A 84 -12.74 -3.23 13.76
CA GLY A 84 -11.98 -4.46 13.99
C GLY A 84 -10.78 -4.60 13.06
N ALA A 85 -10.42 -3.56 12.31
CA ALA A 85 -9.18 -3.54 11.56
C ALA A 85 -7.98 -3.46 12.51
N SER A 86 -6.87 -4.12 12.16
CA SER A 86 -5.61 -4.03 12.90
C SER A 86 -4.85 -2.72 12.68
N PHE A 87 -5.25 -1.93 11.69
CA PHE A 87 -4.68 -0.64 11.32
C PHE A 87 -5.62 0.52 11.66
N ASP A 88 -5.04 1.70 11.87
CA ASP A 88 -5.78 2.93 12.19
C ASP A 88 -6.18 3.76 10.96
N THR A 89 -5.58 3.47 9.79
CA THR A 89 -5.78 4.19 8.52
C THR A 89 -5.52 3.31 7.31
N PHE A 90 -6.15 3.61 6.17
CA PHE A 90 -5.78 3.01 4.88
C PHE A 90 -4.62 3.74 4.20
N VAL A 91 -4.10 4.82 4.79
CA VAL A 91 -2.91 5.52 4.31
C VAL A 91 -1.68 4.65 4.57
N VAL A 92 -0.87 4.49 3.54
CA VAL A 92 0.38 3.73 3.58
C VAL A 92 1.51 4.51 2.93
N ALA A 93 2.68 4.46 3.55
CA ALA A 93 3.93 4.75 2.87
C ALA A 93 4.28 3.57 1.96
N VAL A 94 4.55 3.85 0.68
CA VAL A 94 5.10 2.88 -0.27
C VAL A 94 6.55 3.28 -0.53
N ASP A 95 7.47 2.59 0.13
CA ASP A 95 8.90 2.90 0.15
C ASP A 95 9.70 1.84 -0.61
N PRO A 96 10.40 2.20 -1.70
CA PRO A 96 11.31 1.30 -2.37
C PRO A 96 12.53 0.96 -1.50
N GLY A 97 12.93 -0.32 -1.51
CA GLY A 97 14.18 -0.73 -0.88
C GLY A 97 15.40 -0.11 -1.56
N ALA A 98 16.54 -0.08 -0.85
CA ALA A 98 17.76 0.62 -1.29
C ALA A 98 18.30 0.18 -2.67
N ASP A 99 17.94 -1.02 -3.14
CA ASP A 99 18.36 -1.57 -4.43
C ASP A 99 17.44 -1.15 -5.60
N VAL A 100 16.44 -0.30 -5.35
CA VAL A 100 15.42 0.10 -6.32
C VAL A 100 15.56 1.59 -6.66
N GLU A 101 15.85 1.91 -7.91
CA GLU A 101 15.87 3.28 -8.42
C GLU A 101 14.44 3.78 -8.66
N ALA A 102 13.75 4.12 -7.58
CA ALA A 102 12.38 4.59 -7.54
C ALA A 102 12.18 5.66 -6.47
N GLU A 103 11.20 6.54 -6.67
CA GLU A 103 10.71 7.44 -5.63
C GLU A 103 9.58 6.77 -4.86
N GLY A 104 9.65 6.82 -3.53
CA GLY A 104 8.55 6.40 -2.68
C GLY A 104 7.37 7.38 -2.74
N PHE A 105 6.20 6.94 -2.30
CA PHE A 105 5.03 7.81 -2.22
C PHE A 105 4.11 7.46 -1.06
N TRP A 106 3.36 8.47 -0.61
CA TRP A 106 2.20 8.29 0.22
C TRP A 106 0.99 7.98 -0.64
N GLY A 107 0.20 7.00 -0.22
CA GLY A 107 -1.04 6.66 -0.90
C GLY A 107 -2.07 6.08 0.04
N VAL A 108 -3.32 6.03 -0.41
CA VAL A 108 -4.40 5.37 0.31
C VAL A 108 -4.81 4.09 -0.41
N VAL A 109 -4.91 2.99 0.33
CA VAL A 109 -5.34 1.70 -0.23
C VAL A 109 -6.83 1.76 -0.55
N THR A 110 -7.16 1.53 -1.82
CA THR A 110 -8.52 1.60 -2.35
C THR A 110 -9.09 0.23 -2.72
N GLY A 111 -8.23 -0.78 -2.81
CA GLY A 111 -8.61 -2.12 -3.25
C GLY A 111 -7.43 -3.07 -3.34
N GLY A 112 -7.69 -4.24 -3.89
CA GLY A 112 -6.67 -5.23 -4.21
C GLY A 112 -7.25 -6.61 -4.53
N SER A 113 -6.36 -7.55 -4.80
CA SER A 113 -6.67 -8.96 -5.05
C SER A 113 -5.69 -9.89 -4.36
N ASP A 114 -6.17 -11.06 -3.96
CA ASP A 114 -5.33 -12.18 -3.55
C ASP A 114 -5.28 -13.20 -4.69
N ASP A 115 -4.14 -13.23 -5.37
CA ASP A 115 -3.88 -14.10 -6.53
C ASP A 115 -3.09 -15.37 -6.14
N SER A 116 -2.99 -15.64 -4.83
CA SER A 116 -2.29 -16.81 -4.31
C SER A 116 -2.93 -18.12 -4.81
N ARG A 117 -2.11 -19.05 -5.30
CA ARG A 117 -2.56 -20.37 -5.76
C ARG A 117 -2.14 -21.48 -4.79
N PRO A 118 -3.06 -22.08 -4.01
CA PRO A 118 -2.76 -23.27 -3.23
C PRO A 118 -2.40 -24.46 -4.16
N PRO A 119 -1.49 -25.37 -3.77
CA PRO A 119 -0.76 -25.49 -2.50
C PRO A 119 0.64 -24.82 -2.52
N ALA A 120 0.90 -23.84 -3.40
CA ALA A 120 2.23 -23.27 -3.55
C ALA A 120 2.69 -22.50 -2.29
N SER A 121 3.98 -22.59 -2.00
CA SER A 121 4.73 -21.81 -1.00
C SER A 121 4.93 -20.34 -1.40
N GLU A 122 4.21 -19.89 -2.42
CA GLU A 122 4.24 -18.54 -2.97
C GLU A 122 2.87 -17.91 -2.75
N ARG A 123 2.86 -16.74 -2.11
CA ARG A 123 1.67 -15.90 -1.98
C ARG A 123 1.84 -14.67 -2.84
N THR A 124 0.75 -14.24 -3.47
CA THR A 124 0.74 -13.08 -4.35
C THR A 124 -0.45 -12.21 -3.99
N LEU A 125 -0.19 -10.95 -3.67
CA LEU A 125 -1.22 -9.94 -3.42
C LEU A 125 -1.03 -8.78 -4.39
N SER A 126 -2.11 -8.24 -4.92
CA SER A 126 -2.09 -6.96 -5.62
C SER A 126 -2.86 -5.92 -4.80
N LEU A 127 -2.32 -4.72 -4.64
CA LEU A 127 -2.98 -3.61 -3.94
C LEU A 127 -3.17 -2.44 -4.87
N ASP A 128 -4.38 -1.89 -4.87
CA ASP A 128 -4.71 -0.69 -5.60
C ASP A 128 -4.56 0.53 -4.68
N VAL A 129 -3.51 1.30 -4.91
CA VAL A 129 -3.13 2.45 -4.08
C VAL A 129 -3.35 3.74 -4.87
N PHE A 130 -4.13 4.66 -4.32
CA PHE A 130 -4.31 6.00 -4.87
C PHE A 130 -3.22 6.94 -4.33
N VAL A 131 -2.40 7.50 -5.22
CA VAL A 131 -1.24 8.32 -4.87
C VAL A 131 -1.69 9.69 -4.37
N LEU A 132 -1.23 10.06 -3.17
CA LEU A 132 -1.50 11.35 -2.54
C LEU A 132 -0.33 12.32 -2.74
N ALA A 133 0.89 11.89 -2.44
CA ALA A 133 2.09 12.74 -2.50
C ALA A 133 3.38 11.91 -2.60
N PRO A 134 4.50 12.52 -3.02
CA PRO A 134 5.84 11.95 -2.81
C PRO A 134 6.11 11.66 -1.33
N LEU A 135 6.89 10.60 -1.05
CA LEU A 135 7.13 10.15 0.33
C LEU A 135 7.89 11.19 1.16
N ASP A 136 8.81 11.93 0.55
CA ASP A 136 9.66 12.93 1.22
C ASP A 136 8.94 14.24 1.56
N GLU A 137 7.70 14.44 1.08
CA GLU A 137 6.92 15.65 1.34
C GLU A 137 6.31 15.67 2.75
N TYR A 138 6.03 14.49 3.33
CA TYR A 138 5.37 14.34 4.64
C TYR A 138 6.15 13.36 5.52
N ALA A 139 6.24 13.67 6.82
CA ALA A 139 7.04 12.89 7.76
C ALA A 139 6.37 11.57 8.19
N ASP A 140 5.04 11.56 8.23
CA ASP A 140 4.22 10.48 8.75
C ASP A 140 2.81 10.50 8.14
N ASP A 141 2.05 9.44 8.38
CA ASP A 141 0.67 9.29 7.93
C ASP A 141 -0.25 10.36 8.54
N GLU A 142 -0.04 10.79 9.80
CA GLU A 142 -0.83 11.84 10.45
C GLU A 142 -0.75 13.18 9.68
N ALA A 143 0.44 13.56 9.20
CA ALA A 143 0.63 14.74 8.37
C ALA A 143 -0.08 14.61 7.02
N VAL A 144 -0.06 13.42 6.41
CA VAL A 144 -0.78 13.11 5.17
C VAL A 144 -2.29 13.17 5.39
N GLU A 145 -2.81 12.61 6.49
CA GLU A 145 -4.22 12.70 6.83
C GLU A 145 -4.64 14.15 6.97
N THR A 146 -3.88 14.96 7.70
CA THR A 146 -4.16 16.38 7.89
C THR A 146 -4.24 17.15 6.57
N ALA A 147 -3.40 16.80 5.60
CA ALA A 147 -3.35 17.45 4.29
C ALA A 147 -4.47 17.00 3.33
N PHE A 148 -4.77 15.69 3.27
CA PHE A 148 -5.58 15.11 2.20
C PHE A 148 -6.93 14.53 2.64
N LYS A 149 -7.11 14.24 3.93
CA LYS A 149 -8.33 13.64 4.46
C LYS A 149 -9.43 14.68 4.56
N THR A 150 -10.57 14.40 3.96
CA THR A 150 -11.76 15.25 4.09
C THR A 150 -12.80 14.56 4.97
N GLU A 151 -13.14 15.20 6.08
CA GLU A 151 -14.28 14.81 6.91
C GLU A 151 -15.58 15.38 6.33
N VAL A 152 -16.67 14.60 6.38
CA VAL A 152 -18.00 15.13 6.06
C VAL A 152 -18.61 15.65 7.36
N MET A 153 -18.90 16.96 7.39
CA MET A 153 -19.77 17.59 8.39
C MET A 153 -21.19 17.02 8.36
#